data_AF-A0ABD3APB0-F1
#
_entry.id   AF-A0ABD3APB0-F1
#
_cell.length_a   1.000
_cell.length_b   1.000
_cell.length_c   1.000
_cell.angle_alpha   90.00
_cell.angle_beta   90.00
_cell.angle_gamma   90.00
#
_symmetry.space_group_name_H-M   'P 1'
#
loop_
_entity.id
_entity.type
_entity.pdbx_description
1 polymer ?
#
loop_
_entity_poly.entity_id
_entity_poly.type
_entity_poly.pdbx_seq_one_letter_code
_entity_poly.pdbx_strand_id
1 'polypeptide(L)'
;MWRLYNQKRQEVDWPTSNKLLKNPIHILKDSLTKALVTFLPLAGRLHWTNGGRVELHCNSMGALLLEAEPELKIDDFGDFCPTQILNLIPSADYTTTRLQEVPLLLVQLTKLSCGGISLGLAISHIVADGQSALRFVSE
;
A
#
# COMPACT_ATOMS: atom_id res chain seq x y z
N MET A 1 -40.64 20.74 21.54
CA MET A 1 -41.23 19.67 20.71
C MET A 1 -40.19 19.27 19.66
N TRP A 2 -39.38 18.25 19.95
CA TRP A 2 -38.48 17.60 18.98
C TRP A 2 -38.53 16.10 19.24
N ARG A 3 -38.89 15.33 18.20
CA ARG A 3 -39.07 13.87 18.24
C ARG A 3 -37.75 13.16 18.01
N LEU A 4 -37.51 12.14 18.83
CA LEU A 4 -36.49 11.10 18.67
C LEU A 4 -36.71 10.32 17.36
N TYR A 5 -35.62 9.99 16.65
CA TYR A 5 -35.59 8.85 15.74
C TYR A 5 -34.51 7.88 16.24
N ASN A 6 -34.96 6.87 16.98
CA ASN A 6 -34.18 5.69 17.34
C ASN A 6 -34.09 4.79 16.10
N GLN A 7 -32.93 4.70 15.48
CA GLN A 7 -32.63 3.64 14.52
C GLN A 7 -31.68 2.65 15.19
N LYS A 8 -32.22 1.47 15.57
CA LYS A 8 -31.44 0.34 16.07
C LYS A 8 -30.37 0.01 15.03
N ARG A 9 -29.09 0.05 15.40
CA ARG A 9 -28.00 -0.55 14.60
C ARG A 9 -28.32 -2.03 14.46
N GLN A 10 -28.51 -2.49 13.23
CA GLN A 10 -28.47 -3.91 12.93
C GLN A 10 -27.02 -4.37 13.11
N GLU A 11 -26.79 -5.28 14.05
CA GLU A 11 -25.57 -6.09 14.07
C GLU A 11 -25.54 -6.90 12.78
N VAL A 12 -24.54 -6.61 11.95
CA VAL A 12 -24.25 -7.39 10.75
C VAL A 12 -23.58 -8.66 11.23
N ASP A 13 -24.31 -9.77 11.18
CA ASP A 13 -23.77 -11.10 11.44
C ASP A 13 -22.81 -11.47 10.31
N TRP A 14 -21.51 -11.38 10.59
CA TRP A 14 -20.48 -11.72 9.63
C TRP A 14 -20.36 -13.26 9.59
N PRO A 15 -20.46 -13.90 8.41
CA PRO A 15 -20.36 -15.34 8.35
C PRO A 15 -18.97 -15.79 8.79
N THR A 16 -18.90 -16.48 9.93
CA THR A 16 -17.70 -17.09 10.49
C THR A 16 -17.29 -18.32 9.70
N SER A 17 -16.91 -18.12 8.45
CA SER A 17 -16.43 -19.21 7.59
C SER A 17 -14.96 -19.51 7.89
N ASN A 18 -14.75 -20.44 8.82
CA ASN A 18 -13.46 -21.07 9.16
C ASN A 18 -12.84 -21.91 7.99
N LYS A 19 -13.03 -21.47 6.74
CA LYS A 19 -12.42 -22.07 5.53
C LYS A 19 -11.67 -21.06 4.66
N LEU A 20 -11.58 -19.78 5.05
CA LEU A 20 -10.92 -18.73 4.26
C LEU A 20 -10.13 -17.72 5.11
N LEU A 21 -9.38 -18.14 6.13
CA LEU A 21 -8.29 -17.30 6.66
C LEU A 21 -7.12 -17.30 5.67
N LYS A 22 -7.34 -16.74 4.48
CA LYS A 22 -6.23 -16.36 3.60
C LYS A 22 -5.48 -15.25 4.34
N ASN A 23 -4.26 -15.56 4.75
CA ASN A 23 -3.35 -14.60 5.37
C ASN A 23 -3.34 -13.30 4.52
N PRO A 24 -3.70 -12.12 5.06
CA PRO A 24 -3.90 -10.90 4.27
C PRO A 24 -2.71 -10.55 3.36
N ILE A 25 -1.48 -10.86 3.78
CA ILE A 25 -0.29 -10.66 2.96
C ILE A 25 -0.27 -11.52 1.69
N HIS A 26 -0.80 -12.75 1.76
CA HIS A 26 -0.93 -13.62 0.59
C HIS A 26 -1.97 -13.10 -0.38
N ILE A 27 -3.14 -12.65 0.12
CA ILE A 27 -4.16 -12.04 -0.73
C ILE A 27 -3.57 -10.83 -1.45
N LEU A 28 -2.88 -9.95 -0.72
CA LEU A 28 -2.28 -8.74 -1.25
C LEU A 28 -1.17 -9.06 -2.26
N LYS A 29 -0.32 -10.05 -1.98
CA LYS A 29 0.72 -10.49 -2.91
C LYS A 29 0.13 -11.03 -4.20
N ASP A 30 -0.92 -11.86 -4.11
CA ASP A 30 -1.58 -12.47 -5.25
C ASP A 30 -2.30 -11.42 -6.11
N SER A 31 -3.02 -10.47 -5.49
CA SER A 31 -3.68 -9.37 -6.21
C SER A 31 -2.68 -8.43 -6.85
N LEU A 32 -1.61 -8.05 -6.11
CA LEU A 32 -0.55 -7.20 -6.62
C LEU A 32 0.17 -7.83 -7.82
N THR A 33 0.45 -9.12 -7.76
CA THR A 33 1.06 -9.86 -8.89
C THR A 33 0.19 -9.78 -10.14
N LYS A 34 -1.14 -9.88 -10.00
CA LYS A 34 -2.07 -9.75 -11.13
C LYS A 34 -2.15 -8.32 -11.65
N ALA A 35 -2.28 -7.34 -10.76
CA ALA A 35 -2.36 -5.92 -11.12
C ALA A 35 -1.09 -5.47 -11.87
N LEU A 36 0.10 -5.91 -11.43
CA LEU A 36 1.37 -5.57 -12.07
C LEU A 36 1.53 -6.12 -13.50
N VAL A 37 0.67 -7.04 -13.95
CA VAL A 37 0.63 -7.42 -15.37
C VAL A 37 0.13 -6.25 -16.21
N THR A 38 -0.96 -5.60 -15.78
CA THR A 38 -1.52 -4.40 -16.44
C THR A 38 -0.64 -3.17 -16.19
N PHE A 39 -0.07 -3.07 -14.98
CA PHE A 39 0.75 -1.94 -14.55
C PHE A 39 2.24 -2.27 -14.51
N LEU A 40 2.73 -2.97 -15.54
CA LEU A 40 4.12 -3.39 -15.67
C LEU A 40 5.17 -2.27 -15.43
N PRO A 41 4.94 -1.00 -15.86
CA PRO A 41 5.84 0.11 -15.53
C PRO A 41 6.20 0.21 -14.03
N LEU A 42 5.28 -0.09 -13.13
CA LEU A 42 5.50 -0.02 -11.67
C LEU A 42 6.43 -1.14 -11.15
N ALA A 43 6.60 -2.22 -11.92
CA ALA A 43 7.55 -3.29 -11.65
C ALA A 43 8.93 -3.06 -12.30
N GLY A 44 9.15 -1.91 -12.93
CA GLY A 44 10.41 -1.55 -13.60
C GLY A 44 11.45 -0.89 -12.68
N ARG A 45 12.50 -0.36 -13.28
CA ARG A 45 13.56 0.43 -12.62
C ARG A 45 13.99 1.62 -13.46
N LEU A 46 14.40 2.70 -12.81
CA LEU A 46 14.88 3.90 -13.48
C LEU A 46 16.38 3.79 -13.77
N HIS A 47 16.79 4.28 -14.93
CA HIS A 47 18.19 4.34 -15.35
C HIS A 47 18.54 5.77 -15.75
N TRP A 48 19.72 6.23 -15.32
CA TRP A 48 20.28 7.46 -15.84
C TRP A 48 20.72 7.25 -17.28
N THR A 49 20.36 8.19 -18.15
CA THR A 49 20.89 8.27 -19.51
C THR A 49 21.98 9.32 -19.59
N ASN A 50 22.72 9.30 -20.69
CA ASN A 50 23.62 10.40 -21.03
C ASN A 50 22.82 11.73 -21.09
N GLY A 51 23.40 12.80 -20.56
CA GLY A 51 22.75 14.12 -20.52
C GLY A 51 21.81 14.37 -19.35
N GLY A 52 21.87 13.54 -18.29
CA GLY A 52 21.17 13.82 -17.01
C GLY A 52 19.65 13.59 -17.06
N ARG A 53 19.17 12.83 -18.04
CA ARG A 53 17.77 12.38 -18.10
C ARG A 53 17.65 10.98 -17.48
N VAL A 54 16.42 10.58 -17.19
CA VAL A 54 16.10 9.23 -16.72
C VAL A 54 15.20 8.52 -17.72
N GLU A 55 15.39 7.22 -17.86
CA GLU A 55 14.53 6.35 -18.64
C GLU A 55 13.98 5.22 -17.75
N LEU A 56 12.79 4.75 -18.10
CA LEU A 56 12.15 3.63 -17.42
C LEU A 56 12.50 2.33 -18.14
N HIS A 57 13.08 1.38 -17.40
CA HIS A 57 13.26 0.01 -17.88
C HIS A 57 12.15 -0.87 -17.31
N CYS A 58 11.25 -1.35 -18.17
CA CYS A 58 10.19 -2.30 -17.83
C CYS A 58 10.74 -3.74 -17.72
N ASN A 59 11.64 -3.97 -16.77
CA ASN A 59 12.42 -5.21 -16.64
C ASN A 59 11.81 -6.25 -15.67
N SER A 60 10.57 -6.03 -15.20
CA SER A 60 9.86 -6.94 -14.30
C SER A 60 10.59 -7.26 -12.99
N MET A 61 11.46 -6.37 -12.50
CA MET A 61 12.14 -6.53 -11.21
C MET A 61 11.18 -6.46 -10.01
N GLY A 62 9.93 -6.07 -10.24
CA GLY A 62 8.85 -6.16 -9.27
C GLY A 62 8.78 -4.96 -8.32
N ALA A 63 7.76 -5.03 -7.46
CA ALA A 63 7.51 -4.08 -6.38
C ALA A 63 8.05 -4.63 -5.04
N LEU A 64 8.27 -3.74 -4.07
CA LEU A 64 8.57 -4.15 -2.70
C LEU A 64 7.26 -4.33 -1.91
N LEU A 65 7.10 -5.49 -1.29
CA LEU A 65 6.01 -5.77 -0.36
C LEU A 65 6.59 -6.06 1.03
N LEU A 66 6.22 -5.24 2.01
CA LEU A 66 6.61 -5.38 3.42
C LEU A 66 5.41 -5.80 4.26
N GLU A 67 5.70 -6.54 5.32
CA GLU A 67 4.75 -6.91 6.37
C GLU A 67 5.31 -6.46 7.72
N ALA A 68 4.48 -5.78 8.51
CA ALA A 68 4.83 -5.27 9.83
C ALA A 68 3.73 -5.62 10.84
N GLU A 69 4.12 -5.94 12.07
CA GLU A 69 3.19 -6.32 13.14
C GLU A 69 3.55 -5.59 14.45
N PRO A 70 3.39 -4.25 14.52
CA PRO A 70 3.69 -3.50 15.73
C PRO A 70 2.66 -3.76 16.84
N GLU A 71 3.08 -3.60 18.09
CA GLU A 71 2.19 -3.58 19.27
C GLU A 71 1.42 -2.25 19.38
N LEU A 72 0.76 -1.85 18.28
CA LEU A 72 -0.10 -0.66 18.20
C LEU A 72 -1.54 -1.09 17.95
N LYS A 73 -2.49 -0.27 18.37
CA LYS A 73 -3.93 -0.38 18.14
C LYS A 73 -4.41 0.78 17.27
N ILE A 74 -5.57 0.63 16.64
CA ILE A 74 -6.19 1.72 15.88
C ILE A 74 -6.40 2.96 16.76
N ASP A 75 -6.84 2.75 18.00
CA ASP A 75 -7.14 3.83 18.95
C ASP A 75 -5.88 4.63 19.36
N ASP A 76 -4.68 4.05 19.20
CA ASP A 76 -3.42 4.72 19.52
C ASP A 76 -3.08 5.83 18.51
N PHE A 77 -3.75 5.85 17.34
CA PHE A 77 -3.54 6.86 16.31
C PHE A 77 -4.34 8.15 16.53
N GLY A 78 -5.32 8.15 17.43
CA GLY A 78 -6.23 9.29 17.62
C GLY A 78 -6.98 9.64 16.33
N ASP A 79 -7.00 10.94 15.99
CA ASP A 79 -7.63 11.41 14.75
C ASP A 79 -6.71 11.23 13.53
N PHE A 80 -7.24 10.61 12.49
CA PHE A 80 -6.52 10.42 11.23
C PHE A 80 -6.29 11.75 10.51
N CYS A 81 -5.05 12.22 10.57
CA CYS A 81 -4.58 13.38 9.82
C CYS A 81 -3.20 13.07 9.20
N PRO A 82 -2.83 13.73 8.08
CA PRO A 82 -1.51 13.53 7.47
C PRO A 82 -0.41 13.93 8.45
N THR A 83 0.23 12.93 9.07
CA THR A 83 1.33 13.12 10.01
C THR A 83 2.50 12.25 9.58
N GLN A 84 3.73 12.72 9.83
CA GLN A 84 4.95 11.98 9.53
C GLN A 84 5.28 10.93 10.60
N ILE A 85 4.41 10.74 11.61
CA ILE A 85 4.81 10.22 12.92
C ILE A 85 4.84 8.69 12.98
N LEU A 86 4.43 7.99 11.92
CA LEU A 86 4.22 6.55 11.98
C LEU A 86 4.85 5.86 10.76
N ASN A 87 5.70 4.86 11.02
CA ASN A 87 6.36 4.00 10.01
C ASN A 87 5.35 3.06 9.33
N LEU A 88 4.21 3.59 8.89
CA LEU A 88 3.12 2.87 8.21
C LEU A 88 3.26 2.92 6.69
N ILE A 89 4.07 3.84 6.17
CA ILE A 89 4.35 3.98 4.74
C ILE A 89 5.82 3.61 4.52
N PRO A 90 6.12 2.68 3.60
CA PRO A 90 7.50 2.31 3.30
C PRO A 90 8.20 3.45 2.55
N SER A 91 9.48 3.64 2.83
CA SER A 91 10.32 4.61 2.11
C SER A 91 11.38 3.92 1.27
N ALA A 92 11.73 4.53 0.15
CA ALA A 92 12.86 4.13 -0.66
C ALA A 92 14.12 4.87 -0.19
N ASP A 93 15.24 4.15 -0.11
CA ASP A 93 16.54 4.77 0.14
C ASP A 93 17.15 5.26 -1.18
N TYR A 94 17.17 6.57 -1.38
CA TYR A 94 17.84 7.20 -2.53
C TYR A 94 19.28 7.63 -2.24
N THR A 95 19.78 7.40 -1.02
CA THR A 95 21.10 7.87 -0.59
C THR A 95 22.19 6.83 -0.79
N THR A 96 21.90 5.56 -0.51
CA THR A 96 22.90 4.49 -0.63
C THR A 96 22.56 3.47 -1.73
N THR A 97 21.28 3.36 -2.10
CA THR A 97 20.84 2.44 -3.14
C THR A 97 21.00 3.06 -4.53
N ARG A 98 21.50 2.29 -5.49
CA ARG A 98 21.64 2.75 -6.88
C ARG A 98 20.26 2.92 -7.52
N LEU A 99 20.07 3.94 -8.36
CA LEU A 99 18.77 4.23 -8.98
C LEU A 99 18.17 3.01 -9.72
N GLN A 100 19.02 2.18 -10.32
CA GLN A 100 18.60 0.97 -11.04
C GLN A 100 18.08 -0.14 -10.12
N GLU A 101 18.28 -0.03 -8.81
CA GLU A 101 17.86 -1.01 -7.81
C GLU A 101 16.61 -0.53 -7.04
N VAL A 102 16.38 0.79 -6.99
CA VAL A 102 15.26 1.40 -6.26
C VAL A 102 13.91 0.99 -6.86
N PRO A 103 13.02 0.30 -6.11
CA PRO A 103 11.67 -0.04 -6.56
C PRO A 103 10.81 1.20 -6.84
N LEU A 104 9.91 1.11 -7.82
CA LEU A 104 9.00 2.20 -8.17
C LEU A 104 7.66 2.13 -7.45
N LEU A 105 7.32 0.96 -6.92
CA LEU A 105 6.17 0.70 -6.06
C LEU A 105 6.63 -0.02 -4.80
N LEU A 106 6.31 0.56 -3.66
CA LEU A 106 6.50 -0.03 -2.34
C LEU A 106 5.14 -0.11 -1.66
N VAL A 107 4.85 -1.25 -1.06
CA VAL A 107 3.59 -1.52 -0.35
C VAL A 107 3.94 -2.10 1.02
N GLN A 108 3.31 -1.61 2.08
CA GLN A 108 3.44 -2.16 3.42
C GLN A 108 2.07 -2.54 3.97
N LEU A 109 1.90 -3.80 4.34
CA LEU A 109 0.80 -4.27 5.15
C LEU A 109 1.21 -4.21 6.62
N THR A 110 0.49 -3.45 7.44
CA THR A 110 0.72 -3.38 8.88
C THR A 110 -0.46 -3.99 9.62
N LYS A 111 -0.24 -5.09 10.36
CA LYS A 111 -1.26 -5.69 11.22
C LYS A 111 -1.13 -5.14 12.63
N LEU A 112 -2.22 -4.61 13.16
CA LEU A 112 -2.29 -3.99 14.47
C LEU A 112 -2.73 -5.03 15.50
N SER A 113 -2.28 -4.87 16.74
CA SER A 113 -2.60 -5.77 17.86
C SER A 113 -4.09 -5.89 18.17
N CYS A 114 -4.90 -4.89 17.78
CA CYS A 114 -6.36 -4.91 17.88
C CYS A 114 -7.07 -5.63 16.71
N GLY A 115 -6.33 -6.27 15.80
CA GLY A 115 -6.86 -6.88 14.58
C GLY A 115 -7.08 -5.90 13.42
N GLY A 116 -6.77 -4.61 13.63
CA GLY A 116 -6.80 -3.59 12.58
C GLY A 116 -5.71 -3.79 11.53
N ILE A 117 -5.90 -3.22 10.35
CA ILE A 117 -4.92 -3.26 9.25
C ILE A 117 -4.70 -1.84 8.73
N SER A 118 -3.43 -1.48 8.51
CA SER A 118 -3.03 -0.32 7.73
C SER A 118 -2.32 -0.77 6.46
N LEU A 119 -2.61 -0.11 5.34
CA LEU A 119 -1.97 -0.35 4.06
C LEU A 119 -1.28 0.94 3.60
N GLY A 120 0.05 0.95 3.63
CA GLY A 120 0.86 2.07 3.17
C GLY A 120 1.38 1.82 1.76
N LEU A 121 1.33 2.87 0.91
CA LEU A 121 1.86 2.82 -0.45
C LEU A 121 2.82 3.99 -0.69
N ALA A 122 3.92 3.71 -1.37
CA ALA A 122 4.78 4.72 -1.97
C ALA A 122 4.98 4.39 -3.45
N ILE A 123 4.61 5.35 -4.31
CA ILE A 123 4.69 5.23 -5.77
C ILE A 123 5.58 6.35 -6.29
N SER A 124 6.55 6.01 -7.15
CA SER A 124 7.46 6.99 -7.72
C SER A 124 6.70 8.01 -8.59
N HIS A 125 6.76 9.28 -8.20
CA HIS A 125 6.12 10.37 -8.94
C HIS A 125 6.78 10.64 -10.31
N ILE A 126 7.94 10.05 -10.58
CA ILE A 126 8.61 10.12 -11.89
C ILE A 126 7.79 9.36 -12.95
N VAL A 127 7.09 8.28 -12.57
CA VAL A 127 6.36 7.42 -13.51
C VAL A 127 4.84 7.54 -13.41
N ALA A 128 4.32 8.17 -12.36
CA ALA A 128 2.89 8.35 -12.15
C ALA A 128 2.58 9.71 -11.51
N ASP A 129 1.53 10.37 -11.98
CA ASP A 129 0.90 11.46 -11.25
C ASP A 129 -0.12 10.93 -10.22
N GLY A 130 -0.72 11.82 -9.44
CA GLY A 130 -1.68 11.44 -8.40
C GLY A 130 -2.89 10.68 -8.94
N GLN A 131 -3.40 11.04 -10.12
CA GLN A 131 -4.54 10.34 -10.71
C GLN A 131 -4.14 8.93 -11.15
N SER A 132 -3.01 8.78 -11.84
CA SER A 132 -2.50 7.48 -12.27
C SER A 132 -2.22 6.56 -11.08
N ALA A 133 -1.67 7.12 -9.99
CA ALA A 133 -1.48 6.39 -8.74
C ALA A 133 -2.81 5.90 -8.14
N LEU A 134 -3.84 6.75 -8.08
CA LEU A 134 -5.16 6.35 -7.58
C LEU A 134 -5.84 5.31 -8.48
N ARG A 135 -5.64 5.39 -9.80
CA ARG A 135 -6.15 4.37 -10.73
C ARG A 135 -5.54 3.00 -10.47
N PHE A 136 -4.24 2.94 -10.19
CA PHE A 136 -3.59 1.70 -9.80
C PHE A 136 -4.17 1.11 -8.51
N VAL A 137 -4.46 1.94 -7.51
CA VAL A 137 -5.06 1.48 -6.23
C VAL A 137 -6.48 0.95 -6.42
N SER A 138 -7.22 1.45 -7.41
CA SER A 138 -8.61 1.05 -7.68
C SER A 138 -8.78 -0.17 -8.59
N GLU A 139 -7.70 -0.65 -9.22
CA GLU A 139 -7.72 -1.84 -10.09
C GLU A 139 -7.82 -3.15 -9.29
#